data_AF-A0AB36EAW1-F1
#
_entry.id   AF-A0AB36EAW1-F1
#
_cell.length_a   1.000
_cell.length_b   1.000
_cell.length_c   1.000
_cell.angle_alpha   90.00
_cell.angle_beta   90.00
_cell.angle_gamma   90.00
#
_symmetry.space_group_name_H-M   'P 1'
#
loop_
_entity.id
_entity.type
_entity.pdbx_description
1 polymer ?
#
loop_
_entity_poly.entity_id
_entity_poly.type
_entity_poly.pdbx_seq_one_letter_code
_entity_poly.pdbx_strand_id
1 'polypeptide(L)'
;MTEISIDDIRKIDDKLISQNILIHQRPLLATLEWMNLNKIQGDISVFLKSIGDMYKILYPRKSLSFPNLLIGGVGFRGQIYIVKIPLIFGSTKVNLHDFIEIEHSELALMHNVYYEQYQRAIYTICDLYDIASGIDDIIQEKMSNKNLTYWLEMVLSSIMSTALTLKEENNLNNAIQSSLLSIELAVKSSLMYLGCDYEHITSLRHSKKKIKENLISYKIINENDNFFKIYDSLPEYVDARYNSQNLSKQELVDIAIKSQFLVSKIIRKISKRNLAESIQLEREFTRHSLK
;
A
#
# COMPACT_ATOMS: atom_id res chain seq x y z
N MET A 1 -20.64 -9.74 32.82
CA MET A 1 -19.83 -9.76 31.59
C MET A 1 -19.18 -11.13 31.51
N THR A 2 -19.31 -11.83 30.39
CA THR A 2 -18.56 -13.08 30.16
C THR A 2 -17.08 -12.74 30.11
N GLU A 3 -16.27 -13.35 30.99
CA GLU A 3 -14.84 -13.12 31.03
C GLU A 3 -14.19 -13.74 29.79
N ILE A 4 -13.37 -12.97 29.08
CA ILE A 4 -12.66 -13.46 27.89
C ILE A 4 -11.52 -14.35 28.41
N SER A 5 -11.53 -15.63 28.06
CA SER A 5 -10.46 -16.58 28.44
C SER A 5 -9.37 -16.64 27.37
N ILE A 6 -8.11 -16.60 27.79
CA ILE A 6 -6.96 -16.73 26.88
C ILE A 6 -6.92 -18.10 26.20
N ASP A 7 -7.40 -19.16 26.87
CA ASP A 7 -7.47 -20.51 26.28
C ASP A 7 -8.53 -20.60 25.17
N ASP A 8 -9.64 -19.86 25.31
CA ASP A 8 -10.66 -19.80 24.26
C ASP A 8 -10.15 -19.01 23.05
N ILE A 9 -9.45 -17.90 23.28
CA ILE A 9 -8.79 -17.15 22.21
C ILE A 9 -7.71 -18.00 21.52
N ARG A 10 -6.95 -18.83 22.26
CA ARG A 10 -5.97 -19.74 21.66
C ARG A 10 -6.64 -20.78 20.73
N LYS A 11 -7.78 -21.36 21.13
CA LYS A 11 -8.51 -22.31 20.27
C LYS A 11 -9.04 -21.67 18.99
N ILE A 12 -9.56 -20.44 19.10
CA ILE A 12 -9.99 -19.66 17.93
C ILE A 12 -8.79 -19.35 17.04
N ASP A 13 -7.66 -18.97 17.63
CA ASP A 13 -6.43 -18.69 16.90
C ASP A 13 -5.89 -19.93 16.17
N ASP A 14 -5.90 -21.11 16.79
CA ASP A 14 -5.53 -22.38 16.15
C ASP A 14 -6.40 -22.68 14.91
N LYS A 15 -7.70 -22.37 15.00
CA LYS A 15 -8.61 -22.48 13.86
C LYS A 15 -8.24 -21.48 12.75
N LEU A 16 -7.96 -20.22 13.09
CA LEU A 16 -7.53 -19.21 12.12
C LEU A 16 -6.18 -19.57 11.48
N ILE A 17 -5.27 -20.19 12.23
CA ILE A 17 -4.00 -20.74 11.70
C ILE A 17 -4.28 -21.84 10.68
N SER A 18 -5.18 -22.78 10.99
CA SER A 18 -5.55 -23.86 10.06
C SER A 18 -6.17 -23.36 8.75
N GLN A 19 -6.78 -22.16 8.79
CA GLN A 19 -7.34 -21.46 7.63
C GLN A 19 -6.33 -20.56 6.92
N ASN A 20 -5.05 -20.60 7.33
CA ASN A 20 -3.96 -19.79 6.80
C ASN A 20 -4.20 -18.26 6.91
N ILE A 21 -4.95 -17.83 7.93
CA ILE A 21 -5.18 -16.41 8.20
C ILE A 21 -3.89 -15.77 8.73
N LEU A 22 -3.56 -14.58 8.22
CA LEU A 22 -2.35 -13.86 8.61
C LEU A 22 -2.48 -13.28 10.03
N ILE A 23 -1.39 -13.34 10.80
CA ILE A 23 -1.36 -12.99 12.23
C ILE A 23 -1.94 -11.61 12.56
N HIS A 24 -1.81 -10.62 11.67
CA HIS A 24 -2.31 -9.27 11.88
C HIS A 24 -3.83 -9.15 11.72
N GLN A 25 -4.48 -10.07 10.99
CA GLN A 25 -5.93 -10.13 10.80
C GLN A 25 -6.63 -10.88 11.94
N ARG A 26 -5.89 -11.76 12.62
CA ARG A 26 -6.43 -12.67 13.63
C ARG A 26 -7.07 -11.97 14.82
N PRO A 27 -6.57 -10.85 15.38
CA PRO A 27 -7.23 -10.19 16.50
C PRO A 27 -8.67 -9.77 16.20
N LEU A 28 -8.92 -9.22 15.00
CA LEU A 28 -10.26 -8.82 14.58
C LEU A 28 -11.16 -10.04 14.34
N LEU A 29 -10.66 -11.02 13.59
CA LEU A 29 -11.43 -12.24 13.27
C LEU A 29 -11.72 -13.08 14.53
N ALA A 30 -10.76 -13.17 15.44
CA ALA A 30 -10.95 -13.83 16.73
C ALA A 30 -11.97 -13.09 17.60
N THR A 31 -12.01 -11.75 17.53
CA THR A 31 -13.04 -10.97 18.20
C THR A 31 -14.43 -11.29 17.66
N LEU A 32 -14.59 -11.28 16.33
CA LEU A 32 -15.86 -11.62 15.68
C LEU A 32 -16.30 -13.06 16.00
N GLU A 33 -15.37 -14.00 15.94
CA GLU A 33 -15.67 -15.41 16.20
C GLU A 33 -15.98 -15.67 17.68
N TRP A 34 -15.25 -15.04 18.61
CA TRP A 34 -15.54 -15.14 20.04
C TRP A 34 -16.91 -14.55 20.38
N MET A 35 -17.27 -13.40 19.82
CA MET A 35 -18.59 -12.79 20.01
C MET A 35 -19.71 -13.69 19.47
N ASN A 36 -19.50 -14.31 18.30
CA ASN A 36 -20.46 -15.24 17.71
C ASN A 36 -20.67 -16.49 18.59
N LEU A 37 -19.59 -17.12 19.06
CA LEU A 37 -19.65 -18.29 19.95
C LEU A 37 -20.38 -17.99 21.26
N ASN A 38 -20.22 -16.77 21.79
CA ASN A 38 -20.87 -16.32 23.02
C ASN A 38 -22.25 -15.68 22.79
N LYS A 39 -22.75 -15.66 21.55
CA LYS A 39 -24.03 -15.04 21.15
C LYS A 39 -24.15 -13.58 21.59
N ILE A 40 -23.04 -12.86 21.60
CA ILE A 40 -22.97 -11.45 21.98
C ILE A 40 -23.30 -10.60 20.75
N GLN A 41 -24.31 -9.74 20.89
CA GLN A 41 -24.61 -8.68 19.94
C GLN A 41 -24.31 -7.34 20.60
N GLY A 42 -23.46 -6.51 19.99
CA GLY A 42 -23.06 -5.23 20.58
C GLY A 42 -21.80 -4.64 19.95
N ASP A 43 -21.29 -3.58 20.57
CA ASP A 43 -20.10 -2.85 20.12
C ASP A 43 -18.84 -3.71 20.20
N ILE A 44 -18.22 -3.95 19.05
CA ILE A 44 -17.02 -4.78 18.87
C ILE A 44 -15.81 -4.13 19.57
N SER A 45 -15.76 -2.80 19.65
CA SER A 45 -14.59 -2.05 20.14
C SER A 45 -14.22 -2.40 21.59
N VAL A 46 -15.21 -2.75 22.41
CA VAL A 46 -15.06 -3.16 23.81
C VAL A 46 -14.26 -4.48 23.92
N PHE A 47 -14.54 -5.44 23.04
CA PHE A 47 -13.91 -6.77 23.06
C PHE A 47 -12.59 -6.79 22.29
N LEU A 48 -12.51 -5.99 21.24
CA LEU A 48 -11.37 -5.92 20.34
C LEU A 48 -10.08 -5.48 21.05
N LYS A 49 -10.20 -4.54 22.01
CA LYS A 49 -9.08 -4.14 22.85
C LYS A 49 -8.56 -5.28 23.72
N SER A 50 -9.47 -5.95 24.45
CA SER A 50 -9.12 -7.05 25.36
C SER A 50 -8.51 -8.24 24.63
N ILE A 51 -9.09 -8.64 23.50
CA ILE A 51 -8.55 -9.73 22.66
C ILE A 51 -7.22 -9.30 22.02
N GLY A 52 -7.10 -8.04 21.57
CA GLY A 52 -5.84 -7.49 21.09
C GLY A 52 -4.70 -7.58 22.13
N ASP A 53 -4.98 -7.30 23.39
CA ASP A 53 -4.01 -7.43 24.48
C ASP A 53 -3.65 -8.90 24.77
N MET A 54 -4.61 -9.83 24.66
CA MET A 54 -4.32 -11.27 24.73
C MET A 54 -3.43 -11.74 23.59
N TYR A 55 -3.64 -11.23 22.37
CA TYR A 55 -2.78 -11.54 21.24
C TYR A 55 -1.34 -11.07 21.48
N LYS A 56 -1.12 -9.92 22.14
CA LYS A 56 0.24 -9.49 22.53
C LYS A 56 0.90 -10.46 23.52
N ILE A 57 0.12 -11.11 24.38
CA ILE A 57 0.61 -12.17 25.28
C ILE A 57 0.94 -13.44 24.49
N LEU A 58 0.07 -13.86 23.57
CA LEU A 58 0.27 -15.06 22.73
C LEU A 58 1.47 -14.90 21.78
N TYR A 59 1.72 -13.68 21.31
CA TYR A 59 2.76 -13.36 20.33
C TYR A 59 3.63 -12.18 20.78
N PRO A 60 4.44 -12.33 21.85
CA PRO A 60 5.16 -11.23 22.47
C PRO A 60 6.26 -10.63 21.58
N ARG A 61 6.71 -11.37 20.57
CA ARG A 61 7.71 -10.91 19.58
C ARG A 61 7.09 -10.30 18.32
N LYS A 62 5.76 -10.21 18.23
CA LYS A 62 5.06 -9.67 17.06
C LYS A 62 4.36 -8.38 17.46
N SER A 63 4.63 -7.31 16.72
CA SER A 63 3.80 -6.10 16.80
C SER A 63 2.46 -6.41 16.10
N LEU A 64 1.48 -6.77 16.92
CA LEU A 64 0.11 -7.02 16.49
C LEU A 64 -0.56 -5.66 16.37
N SER A 65 -0.37 -5.03 15.23
CA SER A 65 -1.13 -3.86 14.81
C SER A 65 -2.33 -4.30 13.99
N PHE A 66 -3.39 -3.50 13.99
CA PHE A 66 -4.52 -3.67 13.10
C PHE A 66 -4.04 -3.85 11.64
N PRO A 67 -4.77 -4.62 10.81
CA PRO A 67 -4.51 -4.64 9.37
C PRO A 67 -4.49 -3.20 8.86
N ASN A 68 -3.32 -2.75 8.41
CA ASN A 68 -3.23 -1.55 7.60
C ASN A 68 -3.69 -1.92 6.19
N LEU A 69 -4.45 -1.05 5.56
CA LEU A 69 -4.88 -1.26 4.17
C LEU A 69 -3.67 -1.33 3.23
N LEU A 70 -2.62 -0.58 3.56
CA LEU A 70 -1.34 -0.59 2.86
C LEU A 70 -0.20 -0.20 3.78
N ILE A 71 0.95 -0.82 3.56
CA ILE A 71 2.25 -0.35 4.07
C ILE A 71 3.05 0.12 2.87
N GLY A 72 3.50 1.38 2.90
CA GLY A 72 4.37 1.98 1.90
C GLY A 72 5.49 2.77 2.56
N GLY A 73 6.07 3.73 1.85
CA GLY A 73 7.08 4.59 2.43
C GLY A 73 7.16 5.99 1.86
N VAL A 74 7.72 6.91 2.65
CA VAL A 74 8.09 8.28 2.24
C VAL A 74 9.61 8.42 2.26
N GLY A 75 10.15 9.14 1.29
CA GLY A 75 11.58 9.39 1.19
C GLY A 75 11.97 10.63 1.97
N PHE A 76 13.01 10.53 2.80
CA PHE A 76 13.64 11.68 3.45
C PHE A 76 15.13 11.45 3.63
N ARG A 77 15.95 12.38 3.12
CA ARG A 77 17.43 12.34 3.20
C ARG A 77 18.04 10.99 2.77
N GLY A 78 17.52 10.41 1.69
CA GLY A 78 17.99 9.12 1.16
C GLY A 78 17.59 7.89 1.98
N GLN A 79 16.69 8.06 2.96
CA GLN A 79 16.09 6.99 3.74
C GLN A 79 14.61 6.85 3.43
N ILE A 80 14.06 5.68 3.72
CA ILE A 80 12.62 5.44 3.65
C ILE A 80 12.06 5.39 5.07
N TYR A 81 10.97 6.11 5.29
CA TYR A 81 10.17 6.04 6.51
C TYR A 81 8.88 5.34 6.19
N ILE A 82 8.51 4.37 7.03
CA ILE A 82 7.34 3.54 6.79
C ILE A 82 6.08 4.37 6.96
N VAL A 83 5.15 4.21 6.02
CA VAL A 83 3.80 4.75 6.10
C VAL A 83 2.81 3.61 6.22
N LYS A 84 1.92 3.72 7.20
CA LYS A 84 0.84 2.77 7.46
C LYS A 84 -0.49 3.46 7.18
N ILE A 85 -1.20 3.01 6.15
CA ILE A 85 -2.53 3.52 5.85
C ILE A 85 -3.55 2.77 6.72
N PRO A 86 -4.21 3.44 7.68
CA PRO A 86 -5.13 2.77 8.58
C PRO A 86 -6.47 2.47 7.91
N LEU A 87 -7.20 1.48 8.45
CA LEU A 87 -8.62 1.31 8.17
C LEU A 87 -9.42 2.36 8.95
N ILE A 88 -10.18 3.20 8.25
CA ILE A 88 -11.00 4.26 8.87
C ILE A 88 -12.48 3.92 8.72
N PHE A 89 -13.21 3.89 9.83
CA PHE A 89 -14.66 3.74 9.86
C PHE A 89 -15.33 5.07 10.17
N GLY A 90 -16.26 5.51 9.31
CA GLY A 90 -16.98 6.77 9.47
C GLY A 90 -16.14 8.00 9.08
N SER A 91 -16.54 9.17 9.57
CA SER A 91 -15.83 10.44 9.34
C SER A 91 -15.02 10.84 10.56
N THR A 92 -13.70 10.97 10.39
CA THR A 92 -12.79 11.45 11.44
C THR A 92 -11.83 12.48 10.87
N LYS A 93 -11.32 13.36 11.73
CA LYS A 93 -10.22 14.25 11.35
C LYS A 93 -8.95 13.41 11.30
N VAL A 94 -8.41 13.25 10.10
CA VAL A 94 -7.16 12.53 9.87
C VAL A 94 -6.03 13.54 9.75
N ASN A 95 -4.98 13.36 10.53
CA ASN A 95 -3.73 14.06 10.32
C ASN A 95 -2.78 13.13 9.54
N LEU A 96 -2.33 13.57 8.36
CA LEU A 96 -1.50 12.74 7.47
C LEU A 96 -0.15 12.38 8.09
N HIS A 97 0.36 13.19 9.03
CA HIS A 97 1.62 12.90 9.74
C HIS A 97 1.53 11.66 10.63
N ASP A 98 0.34 11.36 11.15
CA ASP A 98 0.14 10.23 12.06
C ASP A 98 0.31 8.88 11.33
N PHE A 99 0.36 8.90 9.99
CA PHE A 99 0.55 7.70 9.18
C PHE A 99 2.03 7.31 9.02
N ILE A 100 2.96 8.23 9.28
CA ILE A 100 4.40 7.99 9.10
C ILE A 100 5.01 7.53 10.43
N GLU A 101 5.74 6.42 10.39
CA GLU A 101 6.65 6.00 11.48
C GLU A 101 7.92 6.86 11.45
N ILE A 102 7.86 8.06 12.01
CA ILE A 102 8.99 9.00 12.11
C ILE A 102 9.00 9.67 13.49
N GLU A 103 10.18 9.93 14.03
CA GLU A 103 10.30 10.70 15.27
C GLU A 103 9.85 12.16 15.08
N HIS A 104 9.23 12.75 16.09
CA HIS A 104 8.75 14.14 16.02
C HIS A 104 9.87 15.15 15.72
N SER A 105 11.09 14.91 16.24
CA SER A 105 12.27 15.72 15.97
C SER A 105 12.67 15.69 14.49
N GLU A 106 12.63 14.52 13.85
CA GLU A 106 12.94 14.34 12.44
C GLU A 106 11.84 14.87 11.53
N LEU A 107 10.57 14.69 11.91
CA LEU A 107 9.45 15.32 11.21
C LEU A 107 9.54 16.85 11.26
N ALA A 108 9.87 17.41 12.42
CA ALA A 108 10.11 18.84 12.57
C ALA A 108 11.30 19.33 11.74
N LEU A 109 12.38 18.54 11.65
CA LEU A 109 13.51 18.82 10.77
C LEU A 109 13.08 18.81 9.29
N MET A 110 12.29 17.81 8.89
CA MET A 110 11.75 17.71 7.52
C MET A 110 10.90 18.94 7.19
N HIS A 111 10.01 19.36 8.08
CA HIS A 111 9.15 20.53 7.89
C HIS A 111 9.94 21.84 7.89
N ASN A 112 10.77 22.07 8.91
CA ASN A 112 11.36 23.39 9.15
C ASN A 112 12.61 23.67 8.31
N VAL A 113 13.34 22.62 7.89
CA VAL A 113 14.62 22.75 7.16
C VAL A 113 14.53 22.21 5.74
N TYR A 114 13.84 21.08 5.53
CA TYR A 114 13.75 20.40 4.24
C TYR A 114 12.33 20.43 3.68
N TYR A 115 11.70 21.60 3.68
CA TYR A 115 10.28 21.76 3.41
C TYR A 115 9.81 21.17 2.07
N GLU A 116 10.65 21.17 1.03
CA GLU A 116 10.33 20.49 -0.24
C GLU A 116 10.18 18.97 -0.07
N GLN A 117 11.05 18.32 0.72
CA GLN A 117 10.94 16.89 1.01
C GLN A 117 9.70 16.60 1.87
N TYR A 118 9.37 17.52 2.79
CA TYR A 118 8.11 17.46 3.54
C TYR A 118 6.90 17.46 2.61
N GLN A 119 6.80 18.42 1.68
CA GLN A 119 5.69 18.50 0.73
C GLN A 119 5.59 17.21 -0.12
N ARG A 120 6.72 16.69 -0.59
CA ARG A 120 6.77 15.40 -1.32
C ARG A 120 6.26 14.25 -0.45
N ALA A 121 6.63 14.20 0.83
CA ALA A 121 6.16 13.18 1.76
C ALA A 121 4.64 13.23 1.93
N ILE A 122 4.04 14.42 2.10
CA ILE A 122 2.58 14.56 2.23
C ILE A 122 1.83 14.12 0.97
N TYR A 123 2.31 14.50 -0.21
CA TYR A 123 1.73 14.00 -1.47
C TYR A 123 1.86 12.48 -1.61
N THR A 124 2.99 11.92 -1.16
CA THR A 124 3.22 10.47 -1.20
C THR A 124 2.26 9.73 -0.26
N ILE A 125 1.96 10.28 0.92
CA ILE A 125 0.94 9.71 1.82
C ILE A 125 -0.43 9.71 1.13
N CYS A 126 -0.79 10.80 0.45
CA CYS A 126 -2.04 10.86 -0.31
C CYS A 126 -2.07 9.82 -1.45
N ASP A 127 -0.97 9.66 -2.18
CA ASP A 127 -0.83 8.63 -3.21
C ASP A 127 -1.04 7.23 -2.61
N LEU A 128 -0.42 6.91 -1.47
CA LEU A 128 -0.59 5.63 -0.78
C LEU A 128 -2.02 5.40 -0.30
N TYR A 129 -2.67 6.45 0.23
CA TYR A 129 -4.06 6.37 0.64
C TYR A 129 -5.00 6.06 -0.53
N ASP A 130 -4.79 6.74 -1.67
CA ASP A 130 -5.59 6.54 -2.88
C ASP A 130 -5.39 5.16 -3.49
N ILE A 131 -4.17 4.60 -3.39
CA ILE A 131 -3.91 3.20 -3.75
C ILE A 131 -4.69 2.27 -2.83
N ALA A 132 -4.52 2.41 -1.51
CA ALA A 132 -5.09 1.49 -0.54
C ALA A 132 -6.63 1.49 -0.59
N SER A 133 -7.24 2.67 -0.51
CA SER A 133 -8.70 2.83 -0.53
C SER A 133 -9.27 2.53 -1.92
N GLY A 134 -8.57 2.94 -2.98
CA GLY A 134 -9.02 2.70 -4.34
C GLY A 134 -9.03 1.22 -4.70
N ILE A 135 -8.02 0.47 -4.26
CA ILE A 135 -7.98 -0.99 -4.44
C ILE A 135 -9.10 -1.67 -3.63
N ASP A 136 -9.31 -1.28 -2.38
CA ASP A 136 -10.40 -1.83 -1.56
C ASP A 136 -11.77 -1.64 -2.22
N ASP A 137 -12.07 -0.43 -2.71
CA ASP A 137 -13.32 -0.15 -3.44
C ASP A 137 -13.49 -1.07 -4.67
N ILE A 138 -12.43 -1.26 -5.46
CA ILE A 138 -12.47 -2.09 -6.67
C ILE A 138 -12.68 -3.56 -6.32
N ILE A 139 -12.01 -4.06 -5.28
CA ILE A 139 -12.17 -5.44 -4.81
C ILE A 139 -13.61 -5.67 -4.35
N GLN A 140 -14.20 -4.70 -3.63
CA GLN A 140 -15.60 -4.78 -3.21
C GLN A 140 -16.55 -4.77 -4.42
N GLU A 141 -16.30 -3.93 -5.43
CA GLU A 141 -17.11 -3.86 -6.65
C GLU A 141 -17.00 -5.14 -7.51
N LYS A 142 -15.81 -5.74 -7.61
CA LYS A 142 -15.49 -6.86 -8.50
C LYS A 142 -15.11 -8.13 -7.76
N MET A 143 -15.67 -8.36 -6.58
CA MET A 143 -15.30 -9.49 -5.70
C MET A 143 -15.40 -10.86 -6.36
N SER A 144 -16.28 -11.03 -7.37
CA SER A 144 -16.40 -12.27 -8.14
C SER A 144 -15.21 -12.53 -9.09
N ASN A 145 -14.46 -11.50 -9.48
CA ASN A 145 -13.27 -11.62 -10.31
C ASN A 145 -12.03 -11.92 -9.44
N LYS A 146 -11.79 -13.20 -9.21
CA LYS A 146 -10.68 -13.69 -8.38
C LYS A 146 -9.29 -13.27 -8.91
N ASN A 147 -9.11 -13.25 -10.24
CA ASN A 147 -7.82 -12.87 -10.84
C ASN A 147 -7.52 -11.38 -10.63
N LEU A 148 -8.53 -10.52 -10.81
CA LEU A 148 -8.41 -9.09 -10.54
C LEU A 148 -8.08 -8.85 -9.06
N THR A 149 -8.85 -9.47 -8.16
CA THR A 149 -8.64 -9.35 -6.70
C THR A 149 -7.22 -9.74 -6.32
N TYR A 150 -6.76 -10.90 -6.77
CA TYR A 150 -5.41 -11.38 -6.51
C TYR A 150 -4.32 -10.43 -7.04
N TRP A 151 -4.44 -9.92 -8.26
CA TRP A 151 -3.43 -9.00 -8.79
C TRP A 151 -3.41 -7.64 -8.07
N LEU A 152 -4.56 -7.14 -7.63
CA LEU A 152 -4.63 -5.93 -6.82
C LEU A 152 -4.00 -6.14 -5.43
N GLU A 153 -4.23 -7.27 -4.77
CA GLU A 153 -3.54 -7.63 -3.53
C GLU A 153 -2.02 -7.74 -3.72
N MET A 154 -1.58 -8.23 -4.89
CA MET A 154 -0.16 -8.28 -5.25
C MET A 154 0.44 -6.89 -5.51
N VAL A 155 -0.32 -5.90 -5.95
CA VAL A 155 0.13 -4.49 -6.00
C VAL A 155 0.46 -4.01 -4.59
N LEU A 156 -0.46 -4.17 -3.64
CA LEU A 156 -0.28 -3.77 -2.25
C LEU A 156 0.94 -4.46 -1.61
N SER A 157 1.05 -5.78 -1.84
CA SER A 157 2.15 -6.61 -1.34
C SER A 157 3.50 -6.20 -1.92
N SER A 158 3.54 -5.81 -3.20
CA SER A 158 4.77 -5.37 -3.85
C SER A 158 5.27 -4.04 -3.27
N ILE A 159 4.37 -3.07 -3.06
CA ILE A 159 4.71 -1.78 -2.43
C ILE A 159 5.22 -1.99 -1.00
N MET A 160 4.53 -2.83 -0.22
CA MET A 160 4.95 -3.18 1.14
C MET A 160 6.34 -3.82 1.16
N SER A 161 6.57 -4.78 0.26
CA SER A 161 7.87 -5.44 0.12
C SER A 161 8.97 -4.44 -0.21
N THR A 162 8.74 -3.52 -1.15
CA THR A 162 9.69 -2.45 -1.47
C THR A 162 10.02 -1.60 -0.24
N ALA A 163 9.01 -1.12 0.48
CA ALA A 163 9.19 -0.24 1.62
C ALA A 163 9.99 -0.90 2.76
N LEU A 164 9.67 -2.16 3.08
CA LEU A 164 10.37 -2.92 4.11
C LEU A 164 11.80 -3.28 3.70
N THR A 165 12.02 -3.70 2.45
CA THR A 165 13.36 -3.97 1.90
C THR A 165 14.28 -2.75 2.02
N LEU A 166 13.77 -1.57 1.68
CA LEU A 166 14.53 -0.32 1.78
C LEU A 166 14.75 0.14 3.23
N LYS A 167 13.82 -0.15 4.14
CA LYS A 167 13.97 0.15 5.58
C LYS A 167 15.02 -0.73 6.23
N GLU A 168 15.00 -2.02 5.93
CA GLU A 168 15.92 -3.02 6.52
C GLU A 168 17.30 -3.00 5.86
N GLU A 169 17.46 -2.29 4.74
CA GLU A 169 18.70 -2.18 3.95
C GLU A 169 19.23 -3.52 3.41
N ASN A 170 18.38 -4.55 3.40
CA ASN A 170 18.75 -5.89 2.98
C ASN A 170 18.24 -6.16 1.56
N ASN A 171 19.10 -6.72 0.71
CA ASN A 171 18.74 -7.11 -0.65
C ASN A 171 18.08 -5.99 -1.48
N LEU A 172 18.75 -4.83 -1.52
CA LEU A 172 18.28 -3.60 -2.16
C LEU A 172 17.88 -3.76 -3.64
N ASN A 173 18.47 -4.71 -4.37
CA ASN A 173 18.09 -5.00 -5.76
C ASN A 173 16.64 -5.48 -5.88
N ASN A 174 16.11 -6.16 -4.86
CA ASN A 174 14.70 -6.58 -4.83
C ASN A 174 13.75 -5.39 -4.72
N ALA A 175 14.19 -4.25 -4.17
CA ALA A 175 13.36 -3.04 -4.09
C ALA A 175 13.03 -2.50 -5.49
N ILE A 176 13.98 -2.57 -6.43
CA ILE A 176 13.76 -2.19 -7.83
C ILE A 176 12.71 -3.11 -8.45
N GLN A 177 12.89 -4.43 -8.31
CA GLN A 177 12.00 -5.42 -8.93
C GLN A 177 10.57 -5.31 -8.40
N SER A 178 10.40 -5.22 -7.07
CA SER A 178 9.08 -5.05 -6.44
C SER A 178 8.43 -3.70 -6.81
N SER A 179 9.20 -2.62 -6.91
CA SER A 179 8.71 -1.31 -7.38
C SER A 179 8.15 -1.41 -8.80
N LEU A 180 8.93 -1.98 -9.73
CA LEU A 180 8.52 -2.11 -11.13
C LEU A 180 7.33 -3.07 -11.30
N LEU A 181 7.31 -4.16 -10.54
CA LEU A 181 6.22 -5.13 -10.54
C LEU A 181 4.90 -4.49 -10.07
N SER A 182 4.94 -3.62 -9.06
CA SER A 182 3.74 -2.93 -8.57
C SER A 182 3.07 -2.08 -9.67
N ILE A 183 3.86 -1.40 -10.50
CA ILE A 183 3.36 -0.61 -11.63
C ILE A 183 2.73 -1.53 -12.67
N GLU A 184 3.45 -2.59 -13.07
CA GLU A 184 2.97 -3.55 -14.07
C GLU A 184 1.64 -4.17 -13.64
N LEU A 185 1.55 -4.63 -12.39
CA LEU A 185 0.34 -5.22 -11.83
C LEU A 185 -0.80 -4.21 -11.76
N ALA A 186 -0.53 -2.95 -11.42
CA ALA A 186 -1.56 -1.90 -11.41
C ALA A 186 -2.13 -1.66 -12.82
N VAL A 187 -1.28 -1.63 -13.86
CA VAL A 187 -1.74 -1.51 -15.25
C VAL A 187 -2.58 -2.73 -15.64
N LYS A 188 -2.05 -3.94 -15.43
CA LYS A 188 -2.74 -5.19 -15.79
C LYS A 188 -4.09 -5.33 -15.10
N SER A 189 -4.14 -4.99 -13.82
CA SER A 189 -5.38 -4.98 -13.03
C SER A 189 -6.37 -3.95 -13.56
N SER A 190 -5.90 -2.75 -13.94
CA SER A 190 -6.76 -1.72 -14.52
C SER A 190 -7.35 -2.13 -15.86
N LEU A 191 -6.57 -2.78 -16.72
CA LEU A 191 -7.07 -3.33 -17.98
C LEU A 191 -8.12 -4.41 -17.73
N MET A 192 -7.89 -5.31 -16.76
CA MET A 192 -8.89 -6.32 -16.39
C MET A 192 -10.17 -5.71 -15.83
N TYR A 193 -10.05 -4.66 -15.02
CA TYR A 193 -11.19 -3.90 -14.49
C TYR A 193 -12.02 -3.28 -15.61
N LEU A 194 -11.36 -2.78 -16.67
CA LEU A 194 -11.99 -2.22 -17.87
C LEU A 194 -12.56 -3.29 -18.84
N GLY A 195 -12.46 -4.57 -18.50
CA GLY A 195 -13.07 -5.67 -19.26
C GLY A 195 -12.15 -6.35 -20.27
N CYS A 196 -10.84 -6.09 -20.26
CA CYS A 196 -9.88 -6.86 -21.06
C CYS A 196 -9.82 -8.31 -20.58
N ASP A 197 -9.77 -9.25 -21.52
CA ASP A 197 -9.61 -10.66 -21.20
C ASP A 197 -8.20 -10.99 -20.67
N TYR A 198 -8.09 -12.14 -20.02
CA TYR A 198 -6.86 -12.59 -19.38
C TYR A 198 -5.74 -12.91 -20.37
N GLU A 199 -6.07 -13.38 -21.58
CA GLU A 199 -5.09 -13.72 -22.61
C GLU A 199 -4.39 -12.48 -23.15
N HIS A 200 -5.15 -11.43 -23.45
CA HIS A 200 -4.64 -10.11 -23.82
C HIS A 200 -3.71 -9.57 -22.75
N ILE A 201 -4.13 -9.60 -21.48
CA ILE A 201 -3.34 -9.01 -20.39
C ILE A 201 -2.03 -9.77 -20.16
N THR A 202 -2.06 -11.10 -20.23
CA THR A 202 -0.84 -11.92 -20.08
C THR A 202 0.11 -11.78 -21.27
N SER A 203 -0.41 -11.48 -22.48
CA SER A 203 0.40 -11.22 -23.67
C SER A 203 1.31 -9.98 -23.56
N LEU A 204 1.00 -9.06 -22.63
CA LEU A 204 1.79 -7.86 -22.36
C LEU A 204 3.17 -8.20 -21.78
N ARG A 205 3.28 -9.34 -21.07
CA ARG A 205 4.49 -9.77 -20.33
C ARG A 205 5.04 -8.60 -19.50
N HIS A 206 6.33 -8.30 -19.60
CA HIS A 206 7.03 -7.21 -18.91
C HIS A 206 7.40 -6.05 -19.86
N SER A 207 6.70 -5.91 -20.99
CA SER A 207 7.09 -4.94 -22.02
C SER A 207 6.59 -3.53 -21.68
N LYS A 208 7.51 -2.61 -21.35
CA LYS A 208 7.17 -1.19 -21.13
C LYS A 208 6.44 -0.57 -22.31
N LYS A 209 6.87 -0.88 -23.55
CA LYS A 209 6.24 -0.39 -24.77
C LYS A 209 4.76 -0.79 -24.83
N LYS A 210 4.46 -2.09 -24.69
CA LYS A 210 3.07 -2.59 -24.71
C LYS A 210 2.23 -2.00 -23.57
N ILE A 211 2.82 -1.86 -22.38
CA ILE A 211 2.16 -1.22 -21.23
C ILE A 211 1.78 0.22 -21.56
N LYS A 212 2.72 1.01 -22.11
CA LYS A 212 2.50 2.41 -22.50
C LYS A 212 1.40 2.54 -23.56
N GLU A 213 1.46 1.72 -24.60
CA GLU A 213 0.43 1.69 -25.65
C GLU A 213 -0.97 1.38 -25.09
N ASN A 214 -1.09 0.43 -24.16
CA ASN A 214 -2.37 0.08 -23.54
C ASN A 214 -2.87 1.17 -22.57
N LEU A 215 -1.98 1.81 -21.82
CA LEU A 215 -2.37 2.93 -20.94
C LEU A 215 -2.99 4.08 -21.73
N ILE A 216 -2.46 4.37 -22.92
CA ILE A 216 -2.98 5.42 -23.81
C ILE A 216 -4.28 4.97 -24.48
N SER A 217 -4.31 3.77 -25.06
CA SER A 217 -5.46 3.29 -25.84
C SER A 217 -6.73 3.15 -24.99
N TYR A 218 -6.60 2.69 -23.75
CA TYR A 218 -7.69 2.59 -22.79
C TYR A 218 -7.96 3.90 -22.02
N LYS A 219 -7.31 5.01 -22.42
CA LYS A 219 -7.46 6.34 -21.83
C LYS A 219 -7.23 6.35 -20.31
N ILE A 220 -6.35 5.47 -19.83
CA ILE A 220 -5.98 5.40 -18.43
C ILE A 220 -5.09 6.61 -18.11
N ILE A 221 -4.09 6.85 -18.96
CA ILE A 221 -3.17 7.98 -18.88
C ILE A 221 -3.15 8.71 -20.23
N ASN A 222 -3.16 10.04 -20.20
CA ASN A 222 -3.05 10.84 -21.42
C ASN A 222 -1.64 10.76 -22.00
N GLU A 223 -1.51 10.72 -23.33
CA GLU A 223 -0.23 10.59 -24.03
C GLU A 223 0.80 11.67 -23.63
N ASN A 224 0.34 12.91 -23.40
CA ASN A 224 1.18 14.03 -23.02
C ASN A 224 1.37 14.19 -21.49
N ASP A 225 0.91 13.22 -20.67
CA ASP A 225 1.07 13.28 -19.22
C ASP A 225 2.54 13.06 -18.81
N ASN A 226 3.02 13.82 -17.82
CA ASN A 226 4.36 13.67 -17.25
C ASN A 226 4.60 12.27 -16.64
N PHE A 227 3.54 11.48 -16.44
CA PHE A 227 3.59 10.04 -16.13
C PHE A 227 4.62 9.31 -17.00
N PHE A 228 4.58 9.47 -18.32
CA PHE A 228 5.46 8.71 -19.21
C PHE A 228 6.92 9.13 -19.10
N LYS A 229 7.19 10.42 -18.83
CA LYS A 229 8.56 10.87 -18.56
C LYS A 229 9.15 10.18 -17.32
N ILE A 230 8.34 10.03 -16.26
CA ILE A 230 8.77 9.36 -15.03
C ILE A 230 8.90 7.85 -15.27
N TYR A 231 7.91 7.23 -15.92
CA TYR A 231 7.93 5.79 -16.22
C TYR A 231 9.13 5.38 -17.11
N ASP A 232 9.43 6.19 -18.13
CA ASP A 232 10.56 5.96 -19.03
C ASP A 232 11.93 6.21 -18.33
N SER A 233 11.95 6.93 -17.21
CA SER A 233 13.17 7.13 -16.39
C SER A 233 13.51 5.96 -15.47
N LEU A 234 12.58 5.04 -15.24
CA LEU A 234 12.80 3.88 -14.38
C LEU A 234 13.63 2.80 -15.08
N PRO A 235 14.37 1.94 -14.34
CA PRO A 235 15.09 0.81 -14.93
C PRO A 235 14.19 -0.16 -15.69
N GLU A 236 14.76 -0.96 -16.59
CA GLU A 236 14.05 -2.06 -17.23
C GLU A 236 13.93 -3.25 -16.27
N TYR A 237 12.74 -3.86 -16.18
CA TYR A 237 12.47 -4.94 -15.22
C TYR A 237 13.39 -6.14 -15.42
N VAL A 238 13.58 -6.56 -16.67
CA VAL A 238 14.43 -7.71 -17.02
C VAL A 238 15.89 -7.41 -16.73
N ASP A 239 16.35 -6.21 -17.08
CA ASP A 239 17.73 -5.78 -16.85
C ASP A 239 18.08 -5.74 -15.36
N ALA A 240 17.18 -5.21 -14.53
CA ALA A 240 17.31 -5.14 -13.08
C ALA A 240 17.40 -6.52 -12.38
N ARG A 241 17.08 -7.62 -13.09
CA ARG A 241 17.22 -8.99 -12.56
C ARG A 241 18.57 -9.60 -12.83
N TYR A 242 19.19 -9.26 -13.96
CA TYR A 242 20.38 -9.95 -14.46
C TYR A 242 21.65 -9.13 -14.29
N ASN A 243 21.53 -7.81 -14.10
CA ASN A 243 22.66 -6.90 -13.98
C ASN A 243 22.65 -6.15 -12.65
N SER A 244 23.83 -6.02 -12.03
CA SER A 244 24.01 -5.11 -10.88
C SER A 244 23.78 -3.68 -11.34
N GLN A 245 22.83 -2.99 -10.72
CA GLN A 245 22.45 -1.64 -11.11
C GLN A 245 23.38 -0.57 -10.48
N ASN A 246 24.23 -0.93 -9.52
CA ASN A 246 25.17 -0.03 -8.81
C ASN A 246 24.54 1.30 -8.35
N LEU A 247 23.27 1.27 -7.97
CA LEU A 247 22.53 2.45 -7.53
C LEU A 247 22.82 2.77 -6.06
N SER A 248 22.90 4.06 -5.77
CA SER A 248 22.91 4.57 -4.40
C SER A 248 21.57 4.31 -3.70
N LYS A 249 21.58 4.28 -2.36
CA LYS A 249 20.35 4.16 -1.56
C LYS A 249 19.33 5.25 -1.90
N GLN A 250 19.80 6.47 -2.17
CA GLN A 250 18.94 7.58 -2.54
C GLN A 250 18.21 7.33 -3.88
N GLU A 251 18.89 6.79 -4.89
CA GLU A 251 18.27 6.44 -6.18
C GLU A 251 17.24 5.32 -6.02
N LEU A 252 17.51 4.35 -5.15
CA LEU A 252 16.56 3.27 -4.85
C LEU A 252 15.29 3.78 -4.15
N VAL A 253 15.44 4.71 -3.20
CA VAL A 253 14.31 5.39 -2.56
C VAL A 253 13.53 6.19 -3.61
N ASP A 254 14.21 6.93 -4.48
CA ASP A 254 13.56 7.70 -5.55
C ASP A 254 12.76 6.81 -6.51
N ILE A 255 13.29 5.65 -6.90
CA ILE A 255 12.56 4.63 -7.68
C ILE A 255 11.29 4.18 -6.95
N ALA A 256 11.36 3.92 -5.65
CA ALA A 256 10.20 3.50 -4.86
C ALA A 256 9.14 4.61 -4.74
N ILE A 257 9.54 5.87 -4.54
CA ILE A 257 8.59 6.99 -4.49
C ILE A 257 7.94 7.22 -5.86
N LYS A 258 8.74 7.15 -6.95
CA LYS A 258 8.24 7.24 -8.32
C LYS A 258 7.25 6.10 -8.63
N SER A 259 7.54 4.87 -8.21
CA SER A 259 6.65 3.73 -8.46
C SER A 259 5.31 3.88 -7.73
N GLN A 260 5.31 4.26 -6.45
CA GLN A 260 4.10 4.56 -5.69
C GLN A 260 3.27 5.68 -6.37
N PHE A 261 3.92 6.75 -6.84
CA PHE A 261 3.23 7.80 -7.58
C PHE A 261 2.56 7.27 -8.86
N LEU A 262 3.28 6.51 -9.68
CA LEU A 262 2.75 5.97 -10.93
C LEU A 262 1.58 5.01 -10.66
N VAL A 263 1.71 4.11 -9.67
CA VAL A 263 0.62 3.21 -9.25
C VAL A 263 -0.59 4.02 -8.82
N SER A 264 -0.42 5.07 -8.00
CA SER A 264 -1.54 5.91 -7.58
C SER A 264 -2.25 6.54 -8.77
N LYS A 265 -1.53 7.12 -9.74
CA LYS A 265 -2.13 7.70 -10.94
C LYS A 265 -2.97 6.70 -11.74
N ILE A 266 -2.50 5.46 -11.84
CA ILE A 266 -3.25 4.38 -12.50
C ILE A 266 -4.52 4.04 -11.71
N ILE A 267 -4.41 3.81 -10.40
CA ILE A 267 -5.55 3.41 -9.55
C ILE A 267 -6.60 4.51 -9.45
N ARG A 268 -6.21 5.78 -9.28
CA ARG A 268 -7.12 6.94 -9.24
C ARG A 268 -8.05 6.99 -10.43
N LYS A 269 -7.57 6.56 -11.60
CA LYS A 269 -8.37 6.58 -12.83
C LYS A 269 -9.56 5.63 -12.79
N ILE A 270 -9.39 4.46 -12.18
CA ILE A 270 -10.43 3.43 -12.11
C ILE A 270 -11.26 3.50 -10.83
N SER A 271 -10.69 3.96 -9.71
CA SER A 271 -11.41 4.11 -8.43
C SER A 271 -12.06 5.48 -8.22
N LYS A 272 -11.62 6.52 -8.96
CA LYS A 272 -11.99 7.93 -8.77
C LYS A 272 -11.62 8.51 -7.38
N ARG A 273 -10.81 7.80 -6.58
CA ARG A 273 -10.24 8.35 -5.35
C ARG A 273 -9.19 9.40 -5.69
N ASN A 274 -9.17 10.51 -4.96
CA ASN A 274 -8.10 11.51 -5.01
C ASN A 274 -8.08 12.31 -3.70
N LEU A 275 -7.32 11.83 -2.71
CA LEU A 275 -7.28 12.45 -1.40
C LEU A 275 -6.72 13.87 -1.47
N ALA A 276 -5.63 14.06 -2.22
CA ALA A 276 -4.96 15.36 -2.35
C ALA A 276 -5.91 16.44 -2.90
N GLU A 277 -6.71 16.10 -3.92
CA GLU A 277 -7.75 16.98 -4.44
C GLU A 277 -8.89 17.21 -3.43
N SER A 278 -9.34 16.14 -2.75
CA SER A 278 -10.46 16.23 -1.80
C SER A 278 -10.17 17.13 -0.59
N ILE A 279 -8.91 17.14 -0.12
CA ILE A 279 -8.46 18.02 0.97
C ILE A 279 -7.90 19.34 0.45
N GLN A 280 -7.99 19.59 -0.87
CA GLN A 280 -7.49 20.80 -1.54
C GLN A 280 -6.00 21.08 -1.28
N LEU A 281 -5.20 20.01 -1.17
CA LEU A 281 -3.78 20.08 -0.85
C LEU A 281 -3.01 20.98 -1.83
N GLU A 282 -3.44 21.03 -3.09
CA GLU A 282 -2.86 21.86 -4.13
C GLU A 282 -2.99 23.38 -3.86
N ARG A 283 -3.91 23.79 -2.98
CA ARG A 283 -4.02 25.18 -2.52
C ARG A 283 -2.98 25.51 -1.44
N GLU A 284 -2.50 24.50 -0.73
CA GLU A 284 -1.54 24.64 0.37
C GLU A 284 -0.10 24.35 -0.10
N PHE A 285 0.08 23.41 -1.03
CA PHE A 285 1.39 22.93 -1.50
C PHE A 285 1.46 22.77 -3.01
N THR A 286 2.61 23.12 -3.59
CA THR A 286 2.95 22.72 -4.96
C THR A 286 3.49 21.29 -4.97
N ARG A 287 2.94 20.42 -5.83
CA ARG A 287 3.52 19.09 -6.04
C ARG A 287 4.85 19.22 -6.80
N HIS A 288 5.96 19.02 -6.10
CA HIS A 288 7.29 19.05 -6.71
C HIS A 288 7.46 17.94 -7.73
N SER A 289 8.17 18.25 -8.83
CA SER A 289 8.42 17.31 -9.90
C SER A 289 9.29 16.15 -9.39
N LEU A 290 8.84 14.92 -9.62
CA LEU A 290 9.66 13.71 -9.46
C LEU A 290 10.58 13.52 -10.68
N LYS A 291 11.10 14.61 -11.27
CA LYS A 291 12.02 14.53 -12.43
C LYS A 291 13.40 14.14 -11.93
#